data_AF-A0A8T7MJ33-F1
#
_entry.id   AF-A0A8T7MJ33-F1
#
_cell.length_a   1.000
_cell.length_b   1.000
_cell.length_c   1.000
_cell.angle_alpha   90.00
_cell.angle_beta   90.00
_cell.angle_gamma   90.00
#
_symmetry.space_group_name_H-M   'P 1'
#
loop_
_entity.id
_entity.type
_entity.pdbx_description
1 polymer ?
#
loop_
_entity_poly.entity_id
_entity_poly.type
_entity_poly.pdbx_seq_one_letter_code
_entity_poly.pdbx_strand_id
1 'polypeptide(L)'
;MALLLADAGRLTQDQFTQGVIETIIIESQIIQMLPFVDVVGSALVYNQEATTGSASWYAVDDTWTEAATTVTQKTTTLKILGGDVDVDNFLQQTYRNPNDLRAEVIAEKAKAVAYAFNDAFFNGTGLTNQPTEIFNLVTAGQTLALGGAVYSLDLLDQLIDLVKPGKPDAILMSKRSRRQLKALMRASGSQIENDLNKFGQRISYYDGIPIVVDDNISDAGGVGTNQSKIAAVKFGFNTGVCGLMNGMIQAEDVGNLETKDARRTRLKWYVGLCNFSDLALAVMTGVI
;
A
#
# COMPACT_ATOMS: atom_id res chain seq x y z
N MET A 1 -57.46 -31.80 10.59
CA MET A 1 -57.30 -30.36 10.85
C MET A 1 -56.01 -29.93 10.18
N ALA A 2 -56.05 -28.97 9.26
CA ALA A 2 -54.88 -28.53 8.50
C ALA A 2 -54.24 -27.33 9.21
N LEU A 3 -52.93 -27.38 9.42
CA LEU A 3 -52.14 -26.25 9.95
C LEU A 3 -52.10 -25.15 8.88
N LEU A 4 -52.43 -23.91 9.26
CA LEU A 4 -52.35 -22.76 8.36
C LEU A 4 -50.88 -22.39 8.14
N LEU A 5 -50.53 -21.92 6.94
CA LEU A 5 -49.15 -21.51 6.60
C LEU A 5 -48.61 -20.43 7.56
N ALA A 6 -49.48 -19.52 8.03
CA ALA A 6 -49.11 -18.49 9.00
C ALA A 6 -48.77 -19.07 10.39
N ASP A 7 -49.41 -20.16 10.79
CA ASP A 7 -49.12 -20.84 12.05
C ASP A 7 -47.91 -21.78 11.91
N ALA A 8 -47.70 -22.37 10.73
CA ALA A 8 -46.47 -23.09 10.41
C ALA A 8 -45.23 -22.17 10.45
N GLY A 9 -45.31 -20.97 9.88
CA GLY A 9 -44.23 -19.98 9.89
C GLY A 9 -43.87 -19.43 11.28
N ARG A 10 -44.78 -19.52 12.25
CA ARG A 10 -44.49 -19.21 13.67
C ARG A 10 -43.77 -20.35 14.40
N LEU A 11 -43.88 -21.58 13.88
CA LEU A 11 -43.32 -22.80 14.46
C LEU A 11 -41.97 -23.20 13.85
N THR A 12 -41.61 -22.62 12.69
CA THR A 12 -40.33 -22.85 12.01
C THR A 12 -39.41 -21.65 12.17
N GLN A 13 -38.13 -21.89 12.40
CA GLN A 13 -37.09 -20.85 12.29
C GLN A 13 -36.37 -21.01 10.96
N ASP A 14 -36.09 -19.89 10.29
CA ASP A 14 -35.23 -19.89 9.12
C ASP A 14 -33.83 -20.34 9.52
N GLN A 15 -33.19 -21.15 8.67
CA GLN A 15 -31.81 -21.58 8.91
C GLN A 15 -30.88 -20.39 8.73
N PHE A 16 -30.36 -19.85 9.82
CA PHE A 16 -29.29 -18.86 9.80
C PHE A 16 -27.92 -19.56 9.73
N THR A 17 -27.12 -19.22 8.73
CA THR A 17 -25.72 -19.65 8.67
C THR A 17 -24.91 -18.83 9.65
N GLN A 18 -24.04 -19.48 10.43
CA GLN A 18 -23.10 -18.80 11.31
C GLN A 18 -22.04 -18.04 10.49
N GLY A 19 -21.68 -16.83 10.94
CA GLY A 19 -20.76 -15.90 10.29
C GLY A 19 -21.43 -14.83 9.42
N VAL A 20 -20.65 -13.87 8.96
CA VAL A 20 -21.04 -12.89 7.94
C VAL A 20 -20.37 -13.27 6.63
N ILE A 21 -21.11 -13.21 5.52
CA ILE A 21 -20.53 -13.42 4.19
C ILE A 21 -19.76 -12.15 3.81
N GLU A 22 -18.45 -12.25 3.82
CA GLU A 22 -17.58 -11.13 3.48
C GLU A 22 -17.58 -10.87 1.96
N THR A 23 -18.06 -9.68 1.57
CA THR A 23 -18.08 -9.24 0.17
C THR A 23 -17.00 -8.21 -0.17
N ILE A 24 -16.39 -7.61 0.86
CA ILE A 24 -15.30 -6.64 0.71
C ILE A 24 -13.98 -7.41 0.52
N ILE A 25 -13.17 -7.01 -0.46
CA ILE A 25 -11.92 -7.70 -0.82
C ILE A 25 -10.84 -7.43 0.26
N ILE A 26 -10.17 -8.48 0.75
CA ILE A 26 -9.13 -8.41 1.81
C ILE A 26 -7.70 -8.44 1.26
N GLU A 27 -7.51 -8.78 -0.01
CA GLU A 27 -6.18 -9.06 -0.54
C GLU A 27 -5.42 -7.78 -0.88
N SER A 28 -4.66 -7.23 0.08
CA SER A 28 -3.61 -6.26 -0.22
C SER A 28 -2.29 -6.99 -0.44
N GLN A 29 -1.83 -7.02 -1.68
CA GLN A 29 -0.53 -7.62 -2.04
C GLN A 29 0.65 -6.79 -1.50
N ILE A 30 0.43 -5.52 -1.19
CA ILE A 30 1.47 -4.59 -0.75
C ILE A 30 1.89 -4.84 0.68
N ILE A 31 0.93 -5.04 1.59
CA ILE A 31 1.22 -5.37 2.99
C ILE A 31 2.07 -6.65 3.08
N GLN A 32 1.95 -7.57 2.11
CA GLN A 32 2.74 -8.81 2.08
C GLN A 32 4.19 -8.59 1.61
N MET A 33 4.45 -7.59 0.77
CA MET A 33 5.78 -7.32 0.20
C MET A 33 6.54 -6.23 0.95
N LEU A 34 5.83 -5.32 1.62
CA LEU A 34 6.41 -4.16 2.29
C LEU A 34 7.07 -4.57 3.62
N PRO A 35 8.39 -4.38 3.80
CA PRO A 35 9.03 -4.57 5.09
C PRO A 35 8.63 -3.43 6.04
N PHE A 36 8.28 -3.79 7.27
CA PHE A 36 8.00 -2.83 8.34
C PHE A 36 9.15 -2.74 9.32
N VAL A 37 9.44 -1.52 9.76
CA VAL A 37 10.48 -1.21 10.75
C VAL A 37 9.83 -0.60 11.97
N ASP A 38 10.18 -1.11 13.14
CA ASP A 38 9.68 -0.58 14.41
C ASP A 38 10.44 0.70 14.78
N VAL A 39 9.72 1.77 15.07
CA VAL A 39 10.27 3.09 15.37
C VAL A 39 9.83 3.50 16.77
N VAL A 40 10.80 3.74 17.65
CA VAL A 40 10.56 4.28 18.99
C VAL A 40 10.62 5.81 18.91
N GLY A 41 9.45 6.45 18.85
CA GLY A 41 9.32 7.90 18.73
C GLY A 41 8.21 8.31 17.75
N SER A 42 7.92 9.60 17.62
CA SER A 42 6.87 10.11 16.73
C SER A 42 7.31 10.20 15.26
N ALA A 43 8.61 10.14 14.98
CA ALA A 43 9.16 10.24 13.64
C ALA A 43 10.50 9.50 13.54
N LEU A 44 10.81 9.02 12.34
CA LEU A 44 12.14 8.55 11.97
C LEU A 44 12.86 9.67 11.23
N VAL A 45 13.98 10.12 11.79
CA VAL A 45 14.87 11.09 11.17
C VAL A 45 16.13 10.36 10.72
N TYR A 46 16.48 10.47 9.44
CA TYR A 46 17.66 9.83 8.88
C TYR A 46 18.39 10.79 7.93
N ASN A 47 19.69 10.63 7.84
CA ASN A 47 20.54 11.42 6.96
C ASN A 47 20.82 10.62 5.70
N GLN A 48 20.56 11.22 4.55
CA GLN A 48 20.92 10.68 3.24
C GLN A 48 22.10 11.44 2.67
N GLU A 49 22.97 10.73 1.95
CA GLU A 49 24.00 11.37 1.15
C GLU A 49 23.35 12.14 0.00
N ALA A 50 23.72 13.41 -0.18
CA ALA A 50 23.23 14.25 -1.27
C ALA A 50 24.25 14.34 -2.41
N THR A 51 25.53 14.58 -2.08
CA THR A 51 26.61 14.61 -3.07
C THR A 51 27.83 13.86 -2.54
N THR A 52 28.33 12.92 -3.31
CA THR A 52 29.62 12.28 -3.05
C THR A 52 30.75 13.24 -3.43
N GLY A 53 31.84 13.25 -2.67
CA GLY A 53 33.06 13.95 -3.08
C GLY A 53 33.59 13.40 -4.41
N SER A 54 34.01 14.29 -5.32
CA SER A 54 34.59 13.88 -6.60
C SER A 54 36.02 13.37 -6.43
N ALA A 55 36.38 12.30 -7.15
CA ALA A 55 37.75 11.88 -7.34
C ALA A 55 38.27 12.40 -8.69
N SER A 56 39.50 12.90 -8.72
CA SER A 56 40.14 13.42 -9.93
C SER A 56 41.48 12.74 -10.16
N TRP A 57 41.85 12.57 -11.44
CA TRP A 57 43.16 12.05 -11.83
C TRP A 57 44.14 13.21 -11.91
N TYR A 58 45.30 13.07 -11.27
CA TYR A 58 46.33 14.12 -11.20
C TYR A 58 47.60 13.70 -11.95
N ALA A 59 48.25 14.64 -12.63
CA ALA A 59 49.58 14.46 -13.19
C ALA A 59 50.67 14.68 -12.14
N VAL A 60 51.93 14.38 -12.48
CA VAL A 60 53.08 14.72 -11.62
C VAL A 60 53.18 16.25 -11.51
N ASP A 61 53.35 16.75 -10.28
CA ASP A 61 53.39 18.17 -9.89
C ASP A 61 52.04 18.93 -9.95
N ASP A 62 50.91 18.24 -10.05
CA ASP A 62 49.59 18.89 -10.07
C ASP A 62 49.06 19.27 -8.67
N THR A 63 48.19 20.27 -8.61
CA THR A 63 47.59 20.75 -7.35
C THR A 63 46.31 19.99 -7.04
N TRP A 64 46.23 19.40 -5.85
CA TRP A 64 45.10 18.58 -5.42
C TRP A 64 43.95 19.49 -4.95
N THR A 65 42.78 19.34 -5.56
CA THR A 65 41.55 20.01 -5.13
C THR A 65 40.70 19.04 -4.30
N GLU A 66 40.28 19.49 -3.12
CA GLU A 66 39.39 18.70 -2.25
C GLU A 66 37.92 18.95 -2.60
N ALA A 67 37.13 17.89 -2.63
CA ALA A 67 35.68 17.95 -2.78
C ALA A 67 34.99 17.41 -1.53
N ALA A 68 34.06 18.18 -0.97
CA ALA A 68 33.34 17.81 0.24
C ALA A 68 32.06 17.01 -0.08
N THR A 69 31.79 16.00 0.74
CA THR A 69 30.52 15.25 0.73
C THR A 69 29.45 16.05 1.48
N THR A 70 28.22 16.10 0.94
CA THR A 70 27.08 16.73 1.62
C THR A 70 26.01 15.71 1.99
N VAL A 71 25.31 15.96 3.09
CA VAL A 71 24.22 15.11 3.59
C VAL A 71 22.94 15.94 3.75
N THR A 72 21.79 15.34 3.45
CA THR A 72 20.47 15.93 3.65
C THR A 72 19.71 15.12 4.70
N GLN A 73 19.04 15.82 5.62
CA GLN A 73 18.24 15.19 6.65
C GLN A 73 16.80 15.04 6.15
N LYS A 74 16.26 13.82 6.16
CA LYS A 74 14.86 13.54 5.87
C LYS A 74 14.15 13.06 7.14
N THR A 75 12.91 13.52 7.28
CA THR A 75 12.06 13.18 8.43
C THR A 75 10.76 12.57 7.94
N THR A 76 10.47 11.37 8.41
CA THR A 76 9.20 10.68 8.15
C THR A 76 8.45 10.50 9.46
N THR A 77 7.27 11.11 9.58
CA THR A 77 6.45 11.04 10.81
C THR A 77 5.53 9.83 10.79
N LEU A 78 5.31 9.20 11.94
CA LEU A 78 4.25 8.21 12.12
C LEU A 78 2.89 8.91 12.20
N LYS A 79 1.87 8.28 11.60
CA LYS A 79 0.48 8.72 11.64
C LYS A 79 -0.38 7.69 12.37
N ILE A 80 -1.47 8.15 12.94
CA ILE A 80 -2.40 7.31 13.70
C ILE A 80 -3.50 6.84 12.76
N LEU A 81 -3.59 5.53 12.54
CA LEU A 81 -4.69 4.88 11.85
C LEU A 81 -5.47 4.04 12.85
N GLY A 82 -6.79 4.15 12.86
CA GLY A 82 -7.59 3.41 13.81
C GLY A 82 -9.04 3.82 13.81
N GLY A 83 -9.80 3.20 14.71
CA GLY A 83 -11.18 3.59 14.95
C GLY A 83 -11.77 2.85 16.14
N ASP A 84 -12.84 3.45 16.65
CA ASP A 84 -13.59 2.91 17.76
C ASP A 84 -14.68 1.97 17.25
N VAL A 85 -14.85 0.85 17.94
CA VAL A 85 -15.94 -0.12 17.76
C VAL A 85 -16.79 -0.06 19.03
N ASP A 86 -18.02 0.40 18.89
CA ASP A 86 -18.98 0.47 19.98
C ASP A 86 -20.05 -0.60 19.77
N VAL A 87 -20.21 -1.52 20.73
CA VAL A 87 -21.30 -2.50 20.71
C VAL A 87 -22.17 -2.33 21.95
N ASP A 88 -23.47 -2.22 21.72
CA ASP A 88 -24.48 -2.08 22.77
C ASP A 88 -24.57 -3.36 23.62
N ASN A 89 -24.62 -3.20 24.94
CA ASN A 89 -24.64 -4.31 25.89
C ASN A 89 -25.96 -5.10 25.82
N PHE A 90 -27.10 -4.45 25.53
CA PHE A 90 -28.38 -5.12 25.33
C PHE A 90 -28.36 -5.99 24.08
N LEU A 91 -27.79 -5.48 22.98
CA LEU A 91 -27.64 -6.26 21.75
C LEU A 91 -26.73 -7.47 21.96
N GLN A 92 -25.61 -7.27 22.66
CA GLN A 92 -24.66 -8.34 22.96
C GLN A 92 -25.26 -9.43 23.85
N GLN A 93 -26.21 -9.09 24.74
CA GLN A 93 -26.85 -10.07 25.62
C GLN A 93 -28.03 -10.78 24.95
N THR A 94 -28.81 -10.06 24.13
CA THR A 94 -30.09 -10.57 23.61
C THR A 94 -29.95 -11.26 22.26
N TYR A 95 -28.94 -10.88 21.45
CA TYR A 95 -28.78 -11.33 20.05
C TYR A 95 -27.48 -12.11 19.80
N ARG A 96 -26.89 -12.73 20.83
CA ARG A 96 -25.61 -13.46 20.74
C ARG A 96 -25.70 -14.85 20.06
N ASN A 97 -26.80 -15.17 19.41
CA ASN A 97 -27.02 -16.47 18.78
C ASN A 97 -27.48 -16.25 17.34
N PRO A 98 -26.73 -16.68 16.29
CA PRO A 98 -25.58 -17.60 16.28
C PRO A 98 -24.16 -16.98 16.31
N ASN A 99 -24.02 -15.65 16.19
CA ASN A 99 -22.73 -14.96 16.10
C ASN A 99 -22.44 -14.10 17.33
N ASP A 100 -21.17 -13.97 17.70
CA ASP A 100 -20.73 -12.99 18.69
C ASP A 100 -20.56 -11.62 18.00
N LEU A 101 -21.50 -10.71 18.23
CA LEU A 101 -21.56 -9.40 17.57
C LEU A 101 -20.30 -8.57 17.81
N ARG A 102 -19.69 -8.67 19.00
CA ARG A 102 -18.45 -7.94 19.30
C ARG A 102 -17.28 -8.45 18.48
N ALA A 103 -17.11 -9.76 18.39
CA ALA A 103 -16.00 -10.35 17.65
C ALA A 103 -16.12 -10.02 16.15
N GLU A 104 -17.34 -10.08 15.61
CA GLU A 104 -17.62 -9.80 14.20
C GLU A 104 -17.28 -8.34 13.83
N VAL A 105 -17.80 -7.37 14.60
CA VAL A 105 -17.56 -5.95 14.29
C VAL A 105 -16.10 -5.55 14.52
N ILE A 106 -15.40 -6.20 15.46
CA ILE A 106 -13.94 -6.01 15.63
C ILE A 106 -13.19 -6.55 14.41
N ALA A 107 -13.54 -7.72 13.88
CA ALA A 107 -12.94 -8.28 12.69
C ALA A 107 -13.17 -7.41 11.46
N GLU A 108 -14.41 -6.93 11.27
CA GLU A 108 -14.77 -5.99 10.20
C GLU A 108 -13.97 -4.68 10.32
N LYS A 109 -13.78 -4.16 11.53
CA LYS A 109 -12.99 -2.96 11.74
C LYS A 109 -11.50 -3.18 11.45
N ALA A 110 -10.93 -4.31 11.87
CA ALA A 110 -9.55 -4.66 11.56
C ALA A 110 -9.31 -4.71 10.04
N LYS A 111 -10.28 -5.26 9.31
CA LYS A 111 -10.29 -5.28 7.84
C LYS A 111 -10.37 -3.87 7.24
N ALA A 112 -11.25 -3.00 7.77
CA ALA A 112 -11.33 -1.61 7.33
C ALA A 112 -10.02 -0.85 7.56
N VAL A 113 -9.31 -1.12 8.66
CA VAL A 113 -7.98 -0.54 8.94
C VAL A 113 -6.95 -0.99 7.90
N ALA A 114 -6.91 -2.28 7.54
CA ALA A 114 -6.02 -2.78 6.50
C ALA A 114 -6.29 -2.14 5.13
N TYR A 115 -7.58 -1.99 4.76
CA TYR A 115 -7.96 -1.33 3.51
C TYR A 115 -7.58 0.16 3.49
N ALA A 116 -7.84 0.88 4.59
CA ALA A 116 -7.50 2.29 4.71
C ALA A 116 -5.98 2.54 4.60
N PHE A 117 -5.15 1.61 5.08
CA PHE A 117 -3.71 1.69 4.86
C PHE A 117 -3.33 1.47 3.39
N ASN A 118 -3.93 0.49 2.71
CA ASN A 118 -3.67 0.25 1.29
C ASN A 118 -4.06 1.47 0.44
N ASP A 119 -5.20 2.11 0.74
CA ASP A 119 -5.58 3.35 0.07
C ASP A 119 -4.61 4.49 0.38
N ALA A 120 -4.24 4.68 1.65
CA ALA A 120 -3.27 5.70 2.04
C ALA A 120 -1.85 5.47 1.45
N PHE A 121 -1.49 4.23 1.12
CA PHE A 121 -0.22 3.92 0.45
C PHE A 121 -0.17 4.51 -0.97
N PHE A 122 -1.28 4.49 -1.71
CA PHE A 122 -1.35 4.98 -3.09
C PHE A 122 -1.87 6.41 -3.23
N ASN A 123 -2.79 6.83 -2.36
CA ASN A 123 -3.52 8.10 -2.44
C ASN A 123 -3.36 8.94 -1.17
N GLY A 124 -2.37 8.62 -0.32
CA GLY A 124 -2.05 9.37 0.88
C GLY A 124 -1.68 10.83 0.58
N THR A 125 -2.39 11.76 1.22
CA THR A 125 -2.21 13.19 1.01
C THR A 125 -0.88 13.75 1.53
N GLY A 126 -0.17 13.03 2.41
CA GLY A 126 1.06 13.53 3.07
C GLY A 126 0.83 14.69 4.03
N LEU A 127 -0.43 15.02 4.34
CA LEU A 127 -0.81 16.08 5.27
C LEU A 127 -0.79 15.59 6.73
N THR A 128 -1.34 16.38 7.64
CA THR A 128 -1.28 16.13 9.09
C THR A 128 -1.73 14.73 9.50
N ASN A 129 -2.77 14.19 8.86
CA ASN A 129 -3.46 12.97 9.30
C ASN A 129 -3.16 11.71 8.47
N GLN A 130 -2.47 11.83 7.34
CA GLN A 130 -2.21 10.72 6.43
C GLN A 130 -0.73 10.66 6.05
N PRO A 131 -0.16 9.46 5.82
CA PRO A 131 1.16 9.35 5.24
C PRO A 131 1.18 9.90 3.81
N THR A 132 2.38 10.21 3.32
CA THR A 132 2.58 10.60 1.92
C THR A 132 2.43 9.38 1.03
N GLU A 133 1.68 9.50 -0.07
CA GLU A 133 1.57 8.45 -1.09
C GLU A 133 2.92 8.09 -1.71
N ILE A 134 3.03 6.84 -2.18
CA ILE A 134 4.24 6.37 -2.85
C ILE A 134 4.61 7.21 -4.08
N PHE A 135 3.63 7.67 -4.85
CA PHE A 135 3.91 8.45 -6.07
C PHE A 135 4.51 9.83 -5.80
N ASN A 136 4.38 10.37 -4.58
CA ASN A 136 4.96 11.65 -4.17
C ASN A 136 6.21 11.50 -3.29
N LEU A 137 6.62 10.26 -2.95
CA LEU A 137 7.88 9.96 -2.28
C LEU A 137 9.08 9.89 -3.23
N VAL A 138 8.82 9.94 -4.54
CA VAL A 138 9.84 9.94 -5.59
C VAL A 138 10.53 11.29 -5.70
N THR A 139 11.81 11.30 -6.07
CA THR A 139 12.52 12.54 -6.39
C THR A 139 12.31 12.95 -7.84
N ALA A 140 12.46 14.25 -8.15
CA ALA A 140 12.21 14.76 -9.50
C ALA A 140 13.04 14.06 -10.60
N GLY A 141 14.27 13.62 -10.29
CA GLY A 141 15.13 12.90 -11.24
C GLY A 141 14.70 11.46 -11.53
N GLN A 142 13.73 10.94 -10.78
CA GLN A 142 13.19 9.57 -10.86
C GLN A 142 11.73 9.56 -11.34
N THR A 143 11.24 10.72 -11.79
CA THR A 143 9.90 10.87 -12.34
C THR A 143 9.97 11.01 -13.86
N LEU A 144 9.40 10.04 -14.57
CA LEU A 144 9.20 10.11 -16.02
C LEU A 144 7.81 10.69 -16.31
N ALA A 145 7.76 11.99 -16.62
CA ALA A 145 6.53 12.68 -16.97
C ALA A 145 6.26 12.58 -18.47
N LEU A 146 5.28 11.74 -18.87
CA LEU A 146 4.97 11.47 -20.28
C LEU A 146 4.03 12.48 -20.93
N GLY A 147 3.32 13.30 -20.15
CA GLY A 147 2.43 14.34 -20.66
C GLY A 147 1.34 13.82 -21.62
N GLY A 148 0.94 12.55 -21.53
CA GLY A 148 -0.02 11.92 -22.42
C GLY A 148 0.57 11.07 -23.55
N ALA A 149 1.83 10.65 -23.45
CA ALA A 149 2.41 9.72 -24.42
C ALA A 149 1.72 8.34 -24.34
N VAL A 150 1.66 7.67 -25.50
CA VAL A 150 1.15 6.30 -25.61
C VAL A 150 2.09 5.35 -24.86
N TYR A 151 1.53 4.48 -24.04
CA TYR A 151 2.28 3.44 -23.35
C TYR A 151 3.08 2.56 -24.35
N SER A 152 4.38 2.37 -24.10
CA SER A 152 5.26 1.50 -24.88
C SER A 152 6.14 0.64 -23.97
N LEU A 153 6.70 -0.45 -24.51
CA LEU A 153 7.62 -1.33 -23.77
C LEU A 153 8.93 -0.60 -23.46
N ASP A 154 9.46 0.20 -24.39
CA ASP A 154 10.68 0.97 -24.18
C ASP A 154 10.56 1.96 -23.00
N LEU A 155 9.38 2.55 -22.79
CA LEU A 155 9.12 3.44 -21.65
C LEU A 155 9.06 2.67 -20.33
N LEU A 156 8.58 1.43 -20.34
CA LEU A 156 8.60 0.55 -19.17
C LEU A 156 10.03 0.12 -18.83
N ASP A 157 10.85 -0.18 -19.84
CA ASP A 157 12.26 -0.52 -19.66
C ASP A 157 13.05 0.68 -19.12
N GLN A 158 12.81 1.88 -19.65
CA GLN A 158 13.38 3.12 -19.11
C GLN A 158 12.97 3.35 -17.64
N LEU A 159 11.73 3.05 -17.26
CA LEU A 159 11.28 3.14 -15.87
C LEU A 159 12.04 2.16 -14.96
N ILE A 160 12.32 0.95 -15.45
CA ILE A 160 13.07 -0.08 -14.71
C ILE A 160 14.53 0.34 -14.53
N ASP A 161 15.16 0.89 -15.57
CA ASP A 161 16.57 1.33 -15.57
C ASP A 161 16.84 2.52 -14.64
N LEU A 162 15.82 3.31 -14.32
CA LEU A 162 15.92 4.40 -13.37
C LEU A 162 16.14 3.90 -11.93
N VAL A 163 15.63 2.71 -11.59
CA VAL A 163 15.76 2.13 -10.25
C VAL A 163 17.16 1.56 -10.04
N LYS A 164 17.83 1.96 -8.95
CA LYS A 164 19.18 1.50 -8.56
C LYS A 164 19.27 1.29 -7.04
N PRO A 165 20.04 0.31 -6.54
CA PRO A 165 20.90 -0.64 -7.25
C PRO A 165 20.15 -1.93 -7.68
N GLY A 166 20.36 -2.33 -8.95
CA GLY A 166 19.80 -3.56 -9.52
C GLY A 166 18.33 -3.45 -9.92
N LYS A 167 17.72 -4.59 -10.25
CA LYS A 167 16.31 -4.64 -10.68
C LYS A 167 15.36 -4.27 -9.52
N PRO A 168 14.20 -3.63 -9.81
CA PRO A 168 13.15 -3.37 -8.84
C PRO A 168 12.52 -4.68 -8.36
N ASP A 169 11.94 -4.67 -7.16
CA ASP A 169 11.35 -5.85 -6.55
C ASP A 169 9.86 -6.01 -6.93
N ALA A 170 9.18 -4.92 -7.30
CA ALA A 170 7.81 -4.92 -7.79
C ALA A 170 7.52 -3.74 -8.73
N ILE A 171 6.62 -3.97 -9.69
CA ILE A 171 6.02 -2.91 -10.50
C ILE A 171 4.56 -2.74 -10.07
N LEU A 172 4.20 -1.53 -9.66
CA LEU A 172 2.86 -1.15 -9.23
C LEU A 172 2.15 -0.46 -10.39
N MET A 173 1.00 -0.99 -10.81
CA MET A 173 0.20 -0.39 -11.88
C MET A 173 -1.29 -0.67 -11.72
N SER A 174 -2.13 0.16 -12.33
CA SER A 174 -3.58 -0.05 -12.31
C SER A 174 -4.00 -1.24 -13.19
N LYS A 175 -5.24 -1.72 -13.00
CA LYS A 175 -5.83 -2.77 -13.86
C LYS A 175 -5.88 -2.35 -15.33
N ARG A 176 -5.96 -1.05 -15.64
CA ARG A 176 -5.93 -0.51 -17.00
C ARG A 176 -4.54 -0.63 -17.61
N SER A 177 -3.52 -0.11 -16.94
CA SER A 177 -2.13 -0.18 -17.42
C SER A 177 -1.67 -1.63 -17.60
N ARG A 178 -2.07 -2.55 -16.69
CA ARG A 178 -1.81 -3.98 -16.90
C ARG A 178 -2.43 -4.50 -18.19
N ARG A 179 -3.68 -4.13 -18.51
CA ARG A 179 -4.34 -4.58 -19.75
C ARG A 179 -3.62 -4.05 -21.00
N GLN A 180 -3.14 -2.81 -20.96
CA GLN A 180 -2.34 -2.22 -22.03
C GLN A 180 -1.02 -2.95 -22.20
N LEU A 181 -0.29 -3.23 -21.12
CA LEU A 181 0.91 -4.07 -21.15
C LEU A 181 0.63 -5.45 -21.74
N LYS A 182 -0.47 -6.11 -21.34
CA LYS A 182 -0.85 -7.40 -21.95
C LYS A 182 -1.19 -7.27 -23.44
N ALA A 183 -1.70 -6.15 -23.91
CA ALA A 183 -1.97 -5.93 -25.32
C ALA A 183 -0.67 -5.74 -26.12
N LEU A 184 0.27 -4.92 -25.61
CA LEU A 184 1.57 -4.68 -26.22
C LEU A 184 2.41 -5.96 -26.31
N MET A 185 2.46 -6.76 -25.24
CA MET A 185 3.21 -8.02 -25.25
C MET A 185 2.65 -9.01 -26.27
N ARG A 186 1.31 -9.11 -26.36
CA ARG A 186 0.68 -9.93 -27.42
C ARG A 186 0.99 -9.44 -28.83
N ALA A 187 1.10 -8.13 -29.02
CA ALA A 187 1.44 -7.54 -30.31
C ALA A 187 2.93 -7.77 -30.69
N SER A 188 3.84 -7.81 -29.72
CA SER A 188 5.27 -8.09 -29.95
C SER A 188 5.57 -9.59 -30.15
N GLY A 189 4.59 -10.46 -29.93
CA GLY A 189 4.77 -11.92 -29.98
C GLY A 189 5.40 -12.52 -28.72
N SER A 190 5.68 -11.69 -27.70
CA SER A 190 6.19 -12.13 -26.40
C SER A 190 5.05 -12.47 -25.43
N GLN A 191 5.15 -13.59 -24.73
CA GLN A 191 4.15 -13.94 -23.71
C GLN A 191 4.54 -13.36 -22.37
N ILE A 192 3.55 -12.80 -21.66
CA ILE A 192 3.72 -12.45 -20.24
C ILE A 192 3.90 -13.75 -19.47
N GLU A 193 5.04 -13.88 -18.80
CA GLU A 193 5.35 -14.97 -17.89
C GLU A 193 4.36 -14.89 -16.71
N ASN A 194 3.60 -15.96 -16.50
CA ASN A 194 2.72 -16.07 -15.34
C ASN A 194 3.24 -17.22 -14.49
N ASP A 195 4.04 -16.87 -13.51
CA ASP A 195 4.61 -17.82 -12.55
C ASP A 195 3.90 -17.70 -11.19
N LEU A 196 4.14 -18.70 -10.34
CA LEU A 196 3.67 -18.74 -8.97
C LEU A 196 4.57 -17.83 -8.13
N ASN A 197 3.95 -16.89 -7.42
CA ASN A 197 4.66 -16.13 -6.39
C ASN A 197 5.06 -17.07 -5.23
N LYS A 198 5.85 -16.55 -4.28
CA LYS A 198 6.29 -17.29 -3.07
C LYS A 198 5.14 -17.82 -2.19
N PHE A 199 3.91 -17.41 -2.47
CA PHE A 199 2.69 -17.79 -1.75
C PHE A 199 1.73 -18.62 -2.61
N GLY A 200 2.17 -19.11 -3.79
CA GLY A 200 1.38 -19.98 -4.66
C GLY A 200 0.30 -19.28 -5.49
N GLN A 201 0.26 -17.94 -5.52
CA GLN A 201 -0.64 -17.17 -6.37
C GLN A 201 0.02 -16.89 -7.72
N ARG A 202 -0.75 -17.00 -8.82
CA ARG A 202 -0.24 -16.70 -10.16
C ARG A 202 -0.16 -15.19 -10.35
N ILE A 203 1.05 -14.65 -10.41
CA ILE A 203 1.30 -13.23 -10.68
C ILE A 203 1.92 -13.12 -12.08
N SER A 204 1.58 -12.04 -12.79
CA SER A 204 2.21 -11.72 -14.07
C SER A 204 3.57 -11.08 -13.81
N TYR A 205 4.62 -11.56 -14.48
CA TYR A 205 5.98 -11.03 -14.41
C TYR A 205 6.33 -10.26 -15.69
N TYR A 206 7.20 -9.27 -15.54
CA TYR A 206 7.86 -8.58 -16.64
C TYR A 206 9.36 -8.55 -16.35
N ASP A 207 10.17 -9.13 -17.25
CA ASP A 207 11.63 -9.25 -17.07
C ASP A 207 12.06 -9.83 -15.70
N GLY A 208 11.29 -10.82 -15.21
CA GLY A 208 11.48 -11.45 -13.90
C GLY A 208 10.98 -10.63 -12.69
N ILE A 209 10.38 -9.46 -12.91
CA ILE A 209 9.85 -8.58 -11.87
C ILE A 209 8.33 -8.79 -11.73
N PRO A 210 7.78 -9.00 -10.52
CA PRO A 210 6.36 -9.21 -10.32
C PRO A 210 5.57 -7.90 -10.54
N ILE A 211 4.46 -8.02 -11.27
CA ILE A 211 3.50 -6.92 -11.47
C ILE A 211 2.40 -7.02 -10.41
N VAL A 212 2.40 -6.06 -9.50
CA VAL A 212 1.35 -5.89 -8.49
C VAL A 212 0.30 -4.93 -9.04
N VAL A 213 -0.95 -5.38 -9.00
CA VAL A 213 -2.08 -4.58 -9.48
C VAL A 213 -3.03 -4.29 -8.35
N ASP A 214 -3.29 -3.02 -8.14
CA ASP A 214 -4.26 -2.54 -7.18
C ASP A 214 -5.33 -1.66 -7.86
N ASP A 215 -6.51 -1.59 -7.26
CA ASP A 215 -7.64 -0.78 -7.72
C ASP A 215 -7.55 0.65 -7.19
N ASN A 216 -6.84 0.86 -6.07
CA ASN A 216 -6.65 2.16 -5.45
C ASN A 216 -5.72 3.06 -6.27
N ILE A 217 -4.97 2.52 -7.24
CA ILE A 217 -4.16 3.34 -8.17
C ILE A 217 -5.10 4.07 -9.13
N SER A 218 -5.22 5.39 -8.96
CA SER A 218 -6.10 6.22 -9.79
C SER A 218 -5.64 6.30 -11.25
N ASP A 219 -6.56 6.11 -12.19
CA ASP A 219 -6.37 6.34 -13.64
C ASP A 219 -6.75 7.78 -14.08
N ALA A 220 -6.87 8.71 -13.12
CA ALA A 220 -7.43 10.04 -13.32
C ALA A 220 -6.42 11.18 -13.07
N GLY A 221 -5.14 10.97 -13.36
CA GLY A 221 -4.10 11.97 -13.12
C GLY A 221 -4.09 13.11 -14.13
N GLY A 222 -4.85 14.20 -13.93
CA GLY A 222 -4.70 15.46 -14.69
C GLY A 222 -5.48 15.56 -16.01
N VAL A 223 -5.56 16.78 -16.58
CA VAL A 223 -6.57 17.26 -17.57
C VAL A 223 -6.74 16.30 -18.76
N GLY A 224 -7.85 15.55 -18.76
CA GLY A 224 -8.16 14.50 -19.74
C GLY A 224 -8.16 13.13 -19.07
N THR A 225 -9.33 12.59 -18.79
CA THR A 225 -9.65 11.51 -17.83
C THR A 225 -9.10 10.10 -18.12
N ASN A 226 -7.88 9.94 -18.64
CA ASN A 226 -7.30 8.64 -19.00
C ASN A 226 -5.79 8.53 -18.69
N GLN A 227 -5.29 9.19 -17.65
CA GLN A 227 -3.87 9.20 -17.32
C GLN A 227 -3.58 8.35 -16.07
N SER A 228 -2.83 7.26 -16.26
CA SER A 228 -2.45 6.33 -15.20
C SER A 228 -1.05 6.63 -14.67
N LYS A 229 -0.79 6.24 -13.42
CA LYS A 229 0.54 6.26 -12.79
C LYS A 229 1.08 4.82 -12.70
N ILE A 230 2.36 4.63 -12.99
CA ILE A 230 3.06 3.35 -12.82
C ILE A 230 4.30 3.60 -11.97
N ALA A 231 4.56 2.78 -10.96
CA ALA A 231 5.74 2.89 -10.12
C ALA A 231 6.57 1.60 -10.17
N ALA A 232 7.88 1.73 -10.28
CA ALA A 232 8.84 0.66 -10.06
C ALA A 232 9.49 0.87 -8.69
N VAL A 233 9.44 -0.15 -7.83
CA VAL A 233 9.80 -0.01 -6.42
C VAL A 233 10.78 -1.10 -6.01
N LYS A 234 11.80 -0.69 -5.25
CA LYS A 234 12.64 -1.59 -4.47
C LYS A 234 12.26 -1.51 -3.00
N PHE A 235 11.98 -2.65 -2.39
CA PHE A 235 11.64 -2.74 -0.98
C PHE A 235 12.88 -3.07 -0.15
N GLY A 236 13.02 -2.41 0.99
CA GLY A 236 14.12 -2.74 1.89
C GLY A 236 14.35 -1.68 2.95
N PHE A 237 14.72 -2.15 4.14
CA PHE A 237 15.22 -1.26 5.18
C PHE A 237 16.56 -0.66 4.75
N ASN A 238 16.70 0.66 4.88
CA ASN A 238 17.90 1.44 4.51
C ASN A 238 18.28 1.45 3.01
N THR A 239 17.65 0.62 2.18
CA THR A 239 17.97 0.51 0.74
C THR A 239 16.83 0.98 -0.16
N GLY A 240 15.59 1.02 0.31
CA GLY A 240 14.46 1.44 -0.50
C GLY A 240 13.22 1.83 0.28
N VAL A 241 12.05 1.51 -0.26
CA VAL A 241 10.76 1.84 0.36
C VAL A 241 10.48 0.86 1.51
N CYS A 242 10.05 1.40 2.64
CA CYS A 242 9.63 0.62 3.80
C CYS A 242 8.41 1.24 4.49
N GLY A 243 7.65 0.38 5.17
CA GLY A 243 6.69 0.81 6.17
C GLY A 243 7.41 1.14 7.47
N LEU A 244 6.98 2.22 8.13
CA LEU A 244 7.34 2.50 9.52
C LEU A 244 6.16 2.12 10.38
N MET A 245 6.40 1.47 11.51
CA MET A 245 5.35 1.19 12.48
C MET A 245 5.84 1.44 13.90
N ASN A 246 4.91 1.65 14.82
CA ASN A 246 5.18 1.54 16.25
C ASN A 246 4.22 0.49 16.81
N GLY A 247 4.71 -0.73 16.94
CA GLY A 247 3.88 -1.89 17.19
C GLY A 247 2.94 -2.24 16.01
N MET A 248 2.41 -3.45 16.07
CA MET A 248 1.40 -3.93 15.12
C MET A 248 0.02 -3.35 15.44
N ILE A 249 -1.02 -3.81 14.74
CA ILE A 249 -2.42 -3.43 15.06
C ILE A 249 -2.74 -3.87 16.50
N GLN A 250 -3.11 -2.91 17.34
CA GLN A 250 -3.45 -3.13 18.75
C GLN A 250 -4.95 -2.95 18.94
N ALA A 251 -5.59 -3.93 19.56
CA ALA A 251 -6.97 -3.84 20.04
C ALA A 251 -6.95 -3.60 21.56
N GLU A 252 -7.53 -2.49 21.99
CA GLU A 252 -7.63 -2.10 23.39
C GLU A 252 -9.11 -2.03 23.81
N ASP A 253 -9.48 -2.72 24.88
CA ASP A 253 -10.82 -2.62 25.44
C ASP A 253 -10.87 -1.39 26.36
N VAL A 254 -11.59 -0.37 25.92
CA VAL A 254 -11.72 0.91 26.64
C VAL A 254 -12.75 0.79 27.78
N GLY A 255 -13.60 -0.24 27.74
CA GLY A 255 -14.67 -0.45 28.72
C GLY A 255 -15.99 0.21 28.32
N ASN A 256 -16.85 0.41 29.31
CA ASN A 256 -18.19 0.96 29.11
C ASN A 256 -18.13 2.46 28.82
N LEU A 257 -18.99 2.94 27.91
CA LEU A 257 -19.14 4.36 27.69
C LEU A 257 -20.02 5.00 28.76
N GLU A 258 -19.68 6.22 29.16
CA GLU A 258 -20.49 7.01 30.10
C GLU A 258 -21.78 7.54 29.45
N THR A 259 -21.80 7.67 28.12
CA THR A 259 -22.90 8.31 27.38
C THR A 259 -23.98 7.35 26.90
N LYS A 260 -23.67 6.06 26.76
CA LYS A 260 -24.58 5.01 26.29
C LYS A 260 -24.17 3.67 26.88
N ASP A 261 -25.14 2.77 27.05
CA ASP A 261 -24.90 1.40 27.55
C ASP A 261 -24.24 0.51 26.47
N ALA A 262 -23.03 0.87 26.09
CA ALA A 262 -22.21 0.17 25.11
C ALA A 262 -20.80 -0.03 25.65
N ARG A 263 -20.10 -1.02 25.10
CA ARG A 263 -18.69 -1.28 25.37
C ARG A 263 -17.84 -0.92 24.15
N ARG A 264 -16.79 -0.13 24.37
CA ARG A 264 -15.89 0.36 23.33
C ARG A 264 -14.63 -0.48 23.25
N THR A 265 -14.31 -0.95 22.05
CA THR A 265 -13.01 -1.50 21.71
C THR A 265 -12.34 -0.57 20.70
N ARG A 266 -11.14 -0.10 21.00
CA ARG A 266 -10.36 0.78 20.13
C ARG A 266 -9.33 -0.04 19.39
N LEU A 267 -9.34 0.03 18.05
CA LEU A 267 -8.27 -0.49 17.22
C LEU A 267 -7.36 0.68 16.84
N LYS A 268 -6.07 0.54 17.13
CA LYS A 268 -5.05 1.55 16.83
C LYS A 268 -3.86 0.92 16.14
N TRP A 269 -3.32 1.63 15.16
CA TRP A 269 -2.11 1.28 14.44
C TRP A 269 -1.35 2.56 14.11
N TYR A 270 -0.09 2.63 14.53
CA TYR A 270 0.78 3.75 14.24
C TYR A 270 1.65 3.38 13.04
N VAL A 271 1.46 4.08 11.93
CA VAL A 271 2.07 3.69 10.66
C VAL A 271 2.53 4.90 9.85
N GLY A 272 3.62 4.74 9.10
CA GLY A 272 4.14 5.71 8.14
C GLY A 272 4.76 5.00 6.94
N LEU A 273 5.09 5.76 5.91
CA LEU A 273 5.77 5.27 4.71
C LEU A 273 7.02 6.10 4.47
N CYS A 274 8.15 5.43 4.23
CA CYS A 274 9.44 6.08 4.04
C CYS A 274 10.14 5.53 2.79
N ASN A 275 10.88 6.41 2.10
CA ASN A 275 11.81 6.02 1.06
C ASN A 275 13.25 6.35 1.50
N PHE A 276 14.05 5.32 1.82
CA PHE A 276 15.43 5.50 2.28
C PHE A 276 16.45 5.78 1.19
N SER A 277 16.11 5.54 -0.08
CA SER A 277 17.01 5.78 -1.21
C SER A 277 16.26 6.47 -2.32
N ASP A 278 16.76 7.62 -2.75
CA ASP A 278 16.12 8.38 -3.82
C ASP A 278 16.11 7.62 -5.14
N LEU A 279 17.02 6.66 -5.32
CA LEU A 279 17.13 5.82 -6.53
C LEU A 279 16.30 4.52 -6.45
N ALA A 280 15.70 4.20 -5.31
CA ALA A 280 14.98 2.93 -5.12
C ALA A 280 13.53 2.95 -5.61
N LEU A 281 13.03 4.12 -6.02
CA LEU A 281 11.67 4.35 -6.45
C LEU A 281 11.69 5.21 -7.71
N ALA A 282 11.08 4.71 -8.77
CA ALA A 282 10.87 5.44 -10.01
C ALA A 282 9.38 5.46 -10.35
N VAL A 283 8.89 6.59 -10.88
CA VAL A 283 7.47 6.78 -11.18
C VAL A 283 7.28 7.33 -12.59
N MET A 284 6.41 6.71 -13.35
CA MET A 284 5.94 7.20 -14.63
C MET A 284 4.53 7.79 -14.48
N THR A 285 4.36 9.04 -14.90
CA THR A 285 3.08 9.76 -14.81
C THR A 285 2.56 10.16 -16.20
N GLY A 286 1.24 10.24 -16.35
CA GLY A 286 0.61 10.69 -17.59
C GLY A 286 0.56 9.63 -18.69
N VAL A 287 0.47 8.35 -18.31
CA VAL A 287 0.37 7.22 -19.26
C VAL A 287 -1.06 7.12 -19.82
N ILE A 288 -1.21 7.15 -21.15
CA ILE A 288 -2.50 6.98 -21.85
C ILE A 288 -2.66 5.58 -22.42
#